data_AF-A0A522W7D5-F1
#
_entry.id   AF-A0A522W7D5-F1
#
_cell.length_a   1.000
_cell.length_b   1.000
_cell.length_c   1.000
_cell.angle_alpha   90.00
_cell.angle_beta   90.00
_cell.angle_gamma   90.00
#
_symmetry.space_group_name_H-M   'P 1'
#
loop_
_entity.id
_entity.type
_entity.pdbx_description
1 polymer ?
#
loop_
_entity_poly.entity_id
_entity_poly.type
_entity_poly.pdbx_seq_one_letter_code
_entity_poly.pdbx_strand_id
1 'polypeptide(L)'
;MPHIQVGDVTPRIQFVGTGAQTAFTYPFPIFAAGDLEVWLGAVLQSSGYAVAGVGSSNGGTVTLTPAPSNGVVVTLRRRIDIQRTSDFQADGVIRADVLNSELDYQTMAIQQAAEDAGRAVKRAVTSASTADLTLPEPSSGKAIKWNSAGTGLENSVTDADQVLAAATAQANAAAASSAASSISQAAASTSAAAASTARAACDAATATTAADRAAVAADTATVAADKAIVATDKTATHADRLAADADAAATAADRTAVATDKAACDADATATAADRSAVAADMAATHADRLAADAAAAAALASEVAAAPPVRLPPAPPPRAARSRSAPPTPPATIWVRPWWPEAISP
;
A
#
# COMPACT_ATOMS: atom_id res chain seq x y z
N MET A 1 -62.76 1.38 -93.97
CA MET A 1 -62.38 2.22 -92.82
C MET A 1 -61.01 2.81 -93.12
N PRO A 2 -60.70 4.07 -92.77
CA PRO A 2 -59.33 4.56 -92.82
C PRO A 2 -58.44 3.64 -91.97
N HIS A 3 -57.30 3.22 -92.50
CA HIS A 3 -56.32 2.42 -91.75
C HIS A 3 -55.51 3.34 -90.83
N ILE A 4 -55.04 2.83 -89.70
CA ILE A 4 -54.33 3.61 -88.69
C ILE A 4 -52.85 3.60 -89.03
N GLN A 5 -52.24 4.76 -89.20
CA GLN A 5 -50.79 4.81 -89.43
C GLN A 5 -50.03 4.64 -88.12
N VAL A 6 -49.16 3.63 -88.05
CA VAL A 6 -48.33 3.34 -86.88
C VAL A 6 -46.98 4.03 -87.02
N GLY A 7 -46.82 5.17 -86.34
CA GLY A 7 -45.54 5.91 -86.30
C GLY A 7 -44.51 5.28 -85.35
N ASP A 8 -43.26 5.74 -85.44
CA ASP A 8 -42.18 5.39 -84.50
C ASP A 8 -42.36 6.13 -83.17
N VAL A 9 -43.29 5.64 -82.35
CA VAL A 9 -43.62 6.22 -81.05
C VAL A 9 -43.66 5.12 -80.01
N THR A 10 -43.01 5.34 -78.88
CA THR A 10 -43.07 4.41 -77.74
C THR A 10 -44.51 4.28 -77.27
N PRO A 11 -45.07 3.06 -77.16
CA PRO A 11 -46.47 2.82 -76.80
C PRO A 11 -46.78 3.03 -75.30
N ARG A 12 -46.10 4.00 -74.67
CA ARG A 12 -46.16 4.29 -73.24
C ARG A 12 -45.80 5.75 -72.97
N ILE A 13 -46.57 6.41 -72.12
CA ILE A 13 -46.29 7.77 -71.64
C ILE A 13 -46.64 7.90 -70.15
N GLN A 14 -45.95 8.79 -69.44
CA GLN A 14 -46.19 9.08 -68.03
C GLN A 14 -46.40 10.56 -67.78
N PHE A 15 -47.27 10.85 -66.80
CA PHE A 15 -47.56 12.17 -66.29
C PHE A 15 -47.51 12.16 -64.76
N VAL A 16 -47.33 13.32 -64.16
CA VAL A 16 -47.49 13.51 -62.72
C VAL A 16 -48.78 14.31 -62.50
N GLY A 17 -49.74 13.71 -61.80
CA GLY A 17 -51.02 14.35 -61.50
C GLY A 17 -50.83 15.59 -60.62
N THR A 18 -51.59 16.65 -60.91
CA THR A 18 -51.55 17.92 -60.17
C THR A 18 -52.62 18.04 -59.08
N GLY A 19 -53.48 17.02 -58.93
CA GLY A 19 -54.66 17.08 -58.06
C GLY A 19 -55.91 17.69 -58.70
N ALA A 20 -55.76 18.35 -59.86
CA ALA A 20 -56.87 18.99 -60.58
C ALA A 20 -56.93 18.62 -62.08
N GLN A 21 -55.81 18.23 -62.70
CA GLN A 21 -55.79 17.81 -64.10
C GLN A 21 -56.55 16.48 -64.29
N THR A 22 -57.55 16.47 -65.15
CA THR A 22 -58.32 15.27 -65.49
C THR A 22 -57.97 14.69 -66.86
N ALA A 23 -57.49 15.51 -67.81
CA ALA A 23 -57.20 15.09 -69.18
C ALA A 23 -55.71 14.84 -69.41
N PHE A 24 -55.37 13.68 -69.98
CA PHE A 24 -54.02 13.21 -70.26
C PHE A 24 -53.94 12.66 -71.69
N THR A 25 -53.11 13.26 -72.54
CA THR A 25 -53.00 12.90 -73.96
C THR A 25 -51.99 11.77 -74.16
N TYR A 26 -52.34 10.76 -74.96
CA TYR A 26 -51.41 9.71 -75.39
C TYR A 26 -51.10 9.87 -76.89
N PRO A 27 -49.81 9.85 -77.29
CA PRO A 27 -49.40 10.17 -78.67
C PRO A 27 -49.32 8.95 -79.60
N PHE A 28 -49.82 7.79 -79.17
CA PHE A 28 -49.74 6.54 -79.91
C PHE A 28 -51.13 6.01 -80.29
N PRO A 29 -51.28 5.37 -81.46
CA PRO A 29 -52.56 4.80 -81.88
C PRO A 29 -52.98 3.57 -81.06
N ILE A 30 -54.30 3.37 -80.91
CA ILE A 30 -54.95 2.18 -80.33
C ILE A 30 -56.13 1.73 -81.21
N PHE A 31 -56.41 0.42 -81.29
CA PHE A 31 -57.52 -0.11 -82.11
C PHE A 31 -58.85 -0.09 -81.36
N ALA A 32 -58.81 -0.41 -80.06
CA ALA A 32 -59.95 -0.37 -79.16
C ALA A 32 -59.59 0.36 -77.86
N ALA A 33 -60.60 0.87 -77.15
CA ALA A 33 -60.39 1.47 -75.83
C ALA A 33 -59.80 0.47 -74.81
N GLY A 34 -60.10 -0.82 -74.97
CA GLY A 34 -59.55 -1.90 -74.14
C GLY A 34 -58.05 -2.15 -74.35
N ASP A 35 -57.48 -1.68 -75.46
CA ASP A 35 -56.05 -1.81 -75.75
C ASP A 35 -55.21 -0.77 -74.99
N LEU A 36 -55.82 0.04 -74.11
CA LEU A 36 -55.16 1.07 -73.33
C LEU A 36 -55.26 0.75 -71.84
N GLU A 37 -54.11 0.46 -71.23
CA GLU A 37 -53.99 0.38 -69.79
C GLU A 37 -53.76 1.77 -69.19
N VAL A 38 -54.50 2.07 -68.12
CA VAL A 38 -54.37 3.30 -67.35
C VAL A 38 -53.97 2.94 -65.92
N TRP A 39 -52.78 3.36 -65.50
CA TRP A 39 -52.26 3.09 -64.16
C TRP A 39 -52.17 4.38 -63.34
N LEU A 40 -52.56 4.30 -62.08
CA LEU A 40 -52.33 5.34 -61.07
C LEU A 40 -51.37 4.79 -60.03
N GLY A 41 -50.12 5.28 -60.04
CA GLY A 41 -49.02 4.67 -59.30
C GLY A 41 -48.77 3.23 -59.77
N ALA A 42 -48.98 2.26 -58.88
CA ALA A 42 -48.84 0.83 -59.15
C ALA A 42 -50.19 0.10 -59.38
N VAL A 43 -51.31 0.84 -59.43
CA VAL A 43 -52.66 0.25 -59.51
C VAL A 43 -53.25 0.45 -60.90
N LEU A 44 -53.53 -0.66 -61.59
CA LEU A 44 -54.28 -0.66 -62.86
C LEU A 44 -55.73 -0.25 -62.60
N GLN A 45 -56.21 0.74 -63.35
CA GLN A 45 -57.60 1.18 -63.29
C GLN A 45 -58.44 0.36 -64.25
N SER A 46 -59.60 -0.12 -63.79
CA SER A 46 -60.62 -0.78 -64.62
C SER A 46 -61.82 0.12 -64.92
N SER A 47 -61.94 1.27 -64.24
CA SER A 47 -63.00 2.26 -64.39
C SER A 47 -62.53 3.63 -63.89
N GLY A 48 -63.38 4.65 -63.94
CA GLY A 48 -63.01 6.01 -63.50
C GLY A 48 -62.22 6.81 -64.54
N TYR A 49 -62.22 6.35 -65.79
CA TYR A 49 -61.66 7.09 -66.92
C TYR A 49 -62.48 6.86 -68.20
N ALA A 50 -62.39 7.82 -69.12
CA ALA A 50 -62.91 7.71 -70.48
C ALA A 50 -61.76 7.84 -71.48
N VAL A 51 -61.77 7.03 -72.54
CA VAL A 51 -60.77 7.04 -73.61
C VAL A 51 -61.38 7.65 -74.86
N ALA A 52 -60.74 8.69 -75.40
CA ALA A 52 -61.09 9.32 -76.67
C ALA A 52 -59.92 9.20 -77.64
N GLY A 53 -60.20 9.19 -78.95
CA GLY A 53 -59.17 9.03 -80.00
C GLY A 53 -58.83 7.58 -80.33
N VAL A 54 -59.73 6.64 -80.04
CA VAL A 54 -59.67 5.26 -80.56
C VAL A 54 -59.71 5.31 -82.09
N GLY A 55 -58.83 4.55 -82.76
CA GLY A 55 -58.76 4.56 -84.23
C GLY A 55 -57.98 5.73 -84.86
N SER A 56 -57.41 6.62 -84.05
CA SER A 56 -56.63 7.79 -84.52
C SER A 56 -55.13 7.48 -84.59
N SER A 57 -54.49 7.77 -85.72
CA SER A 57 -53.04 7.59 -85.93
C SER A 57 -52.18 8.42 -84.95
N ASN A 58 -52.68 9.59 -84.53
CA ASN A 58 -51.95 10.49 -83.63
C ASN A 58 -52.24 10.22 -82.14
N GLY A 59 -52.94 9.13 -81.83
CA GLY A 59 -53.44 8.83 -80.51
C GLY A 59 -54.63 9.71 -80.09
N GLY A 60 -54.76 9.95 -78.80
CA GLY A 60 -55.97 10.50 -78.20
C GLY A 60 -55.79 10.99 -76.77
N THR A 61 -56.88 11.03 -76.00
CA THR A 61 -56.88 11.56 -74.64
C THR A 61 -57.63 10.63 -73.69
N VAL A 62 -57.05 10.43 -72.50
CA VAL A 62 -57.70 9.79 -71.35
C VAL A 62 -58.18 10.87 -70.40
N THR A 63 -59.45 10.84 -70.06
CA THR A 63 -60.06 11.74 -69.06
C THR A 63 -60.38 10.94 -67.81
N LEU A 64 -59.67 11.22 -66.71
CA LEU A 64 -59.84 10.61 -65.39
C LEU A 64 -60.92 11.35 -64.59
N THR A 65 -61.78 10.60 -63.89
CA THR A 65 -62.82 11.12 -62.99
C THR A 65 -62.95 10.19 -61.77
N PRO A 66 -62.51 10.61 -60.57
CA PRO A 66 -61.98 11.94 -60.22
C PRO A 66 -60.56 12.21 -60.74
N ALA A 67 -60.11 13.47 -60.66
CA ALA A 67 -58.72 13.83 -60.99
C ALA A 67 -57.75 13.05 -60.07
N PRO A 68 -56.63 12.53 -60.61
CA PRO A 68 -55.59 11.89 -59.79
C PRO A 68 -55.02 12.90 -58.79
N SER A 69 -54.80 12.44 -57.55
CA SER A 69 -54.23 13.24 -56.48
C SER A 69 -52.85 13.80 -56.87
N ASN A 70 -52.48 14.93 -56.26
CA ASN A 70 -51.21 15.59 -56.55
C ASN A 70 -50.04 14.65 -56.25
N GLY A 71 -49.10 14.53 -57.19
CA GLY A 71 -47.92 13.67 -57.10
C GLY A 71 -48.14 12.21 -57.51
N VAL A 72 -49.36 11.78 -57.80
CA VAL A 72 -49.62 10.42 -58.32
C VAL A 72 -49.14 10.33 -59.77
N VAL A 73 -48.31 9.32 -60.06
CA VAL A 73 -47.85 9.06 -61.43
C VAL A 73 -48.96 8.40 -62.22
N VAL A 74 -49.40 9.04 -63.29
CA VAL A 74 -50.34 8.47 -64.27
C VAL A 74 -49.52 7.83 -65.38
N THR A 75 -49.71 6.53 -65.63
CA THR A 75 -49.07 5.83 -66.75
C THR A 75 -50.12 5.37 -67.73
N LEU A 76 -49.99 5.78 -68.99
CA LEU A 76 -50.81 5.32 -70.10
C LEU A 76 -49.97 4.40 -70.97
N ARG A 77 -50.43 3.17 -71.22
CA ARG A 77 -49.69 2.18 -72.01
C ARG A 77 -50.62 1.43 -72.95
N ARG A 78 -50.23 1.28 -74.21
CA ARG A 78 -50.93 0.37 -75.13
C ARG A 78 -50.61 -1.08 -74.77
N ARG A 79 -51.64 -1.89 -74.59
CA ARG A 79 -51.56 -3.33 -74.38
C ARG A 79 -52.57 -4.03 -75.28
N ILE A 80 -52.09 -4.55 -76.40
CA ILE A 80 -52.87 -5.43 -77.27
C ILE A 80 -52.61 -6.89 -76.92
N ASP A 81 -53.63 -7.73 -77.07
CA ASP A 81 -53.47 -9.18 -77.08
C ASP A 81 -52.76 -9.56 -78.37
N ILE A 82 -51.53 -10.10 -78.28
CA ILE A 82 -50.73 -10.48 -79.47
C ILE A 82 -51.20 -11.82 -80.01
N GLN A 83 -52.09 -11.80 -81.00
CA GLN A 83 -52.65 -12.95 -81.69
C GLN A 83 -53.02 -12.58 -83.12
N ARG A 84 -52.81 -13.50 -84.07
CA ARG A 84 -53.31 -13.30 -85.43
C ARG A 84 -54.71 -13.89 -85.54
N THR A 85 -55.70 -13.05 -85.77
CA THR A 85 -57.12 -13.45 -85.94
C THR A 85 -57.58 -13.42 -87.39
N SER A 86 -56.75 -12.87 -88.29
CA SER A 86 -57.02 -12.79 -89.73
C SER A 86 -56.42 -13.99 -90.47
N ASP A 87 -57.14 -14.45 -91.50
CA ASP A 87 -56.67 -15.51 -92.42
C ASP A 87 -57.02 -15.16 -93.88
N PHE A 88 -56.00 -15.02 -94.72
CA PHE A 88 -56.17 -14.76 -96.13
C PHE A 88 -56.43 -16.06 -96.87
N GLN A 89 -57.60 -16.15 -97.53
CA GLN A 89 -58.00 -17.36 -98.24
C GLN A 89 -57.13 -17.58 -99.49
N ALA A 90 -56.79 -18.84 -99.77
CA ALA A 90 -56.15 -19.23 -101.02
C ALA A 90 -57.00 -18.77 -102.22
N ASP A 91 -56.35 -18.20 -103.23
CA ASP A 91 -56.98 -17.63 -104.43
C ASP A 91 -58.00 -16.49 -104.16
N GLY A 92 -58.07 -16.00 -102.92
CA GLY A 92 -58.90 -14.87 -102.52
C GLY A 92 -58.29 -13.53 -102.93
N VAL A 93 -59.15 -12.55 -103.23
CA VAL A 93 -58.69 -11.17 -103.50
C VAL A 93 -58.14 -10.56 -102.21
N ILE A 94 -56.84 -10.18 -102.23
CA ILE A 94 -56.22 -9.44 -101.13
C ILE A 94 -56.67 -7.98 -101.24
N ARG A 95 -57.46 -7.53 -100.25
CA ARG A 95 -57.84 -6.12 -100.16
C ARG A 95 -56.75 -5.34 -99.40
N ALA A 96 -56.34 -4.22 -99.97
CA ALA A 96 -55.28 -3.39 -99.42
C ALA A 96 -55.59 -2.85 -98.02
N ASP A 97 -56.87 -2.59 -97.71
CA ASP A 97 -57.30 -2.11 -96.39
C ASP A 97 -57.16 -3.18 -95.30
N VAL A 98 -57.53 -4.43 -95.60
CA VAL A 98 -57.35 -5.59 -94.71
C VAL A 98 -55.86 -5.88 -94.52
N LEU A 99 -55.09 -5.86 -95.61
CA LEU A 99 -53.64 -6.06 -95.54
C LEU A 99 -52.96 -4.97 -94.70
N ASN A 100 -53.28 -3.70 -94.92
CA ASN A 100 -52.71 -2.61 -94.12
C ASN A 100 -53.08 -2.76 -92.64
N SER A 101 -54.34 -3.07 -92.33
CA SER A 101 -54.76 -3.27 -90.93
C SER A 101 -53.99 -4.39 -90.23
N GLU A 102 -53.69 -5.48 -90.95
CA GLU A 102 -52.87 -6.58 -90.43
C GLU A 102 -51.40 -6.15 -90.22
N LEU A 103 -50.82 -5.42 -91.17
CA LEU A 103 -49.45 -4.90 -91.05
C LEU A 103 -49.31 -3.86 -89.92
N ASP A 104 -50.32 -3.00 -89.76
CA ASP A 104 -50.41 -2.01 -88.68
C ASP A 104 -50.45 -2.73 -87.33
N TYR A 105 -51.28 -3.77 -87.21
CA TYR A 105 -51.38 -4.58 -86.01
C TYR A 105 -50.06 -5.28 -85.67
N GLN A 106 -49.40 -5.91 -86.65
CA GLN A 106 -48.10 -6.54 -86.44
C GLN A 106 -47.02 -5.53 -86.01
N THR A 107 -47.03 -4.33 -86.60
CA THR A 107 -46.12 -3.25 -86.21
C THR A 107 -46.33 -2.83 -84.76
N MET A 108 -47.58 -2.69 -84.32
CA MET A 108 -47.89 -2.38 -82.91
C MET A 108 -47.46 -3.49 -81.96
N ALA A 109 -47.64 -4.76 -82.34
CA ALA A 109 -47.20 -5.92 -81.56
C ALA A 109 -45.68 -5.94 -81.37
N ILE A 110 -44.92 -5.64 -82.44
CA ILE A 110 -43.46 -5.53 -82.38
C ILE A 110 -43.04 -4.36 -81.49
N GLN A 111 -43.67 -3.19 -81.61
CA GLN A 111 -43.40 -2.04 -80.73
C GLN A 111 -43.66 -2.38 -79.25
N GLN A 112 -44.74 -3.09 -78.95
CA GLN A 112 -45.07 -3.52 -77.60
C GLN A 112 -44.03 -4.51 -77.06
N ALA A 113 -43.64 -5.50 -77.86
CA ALA A 113 -42.59 -6.46 -77.47
C ALA A 113 -41.24 -5.76 -77.25
N ALA A 114 -40.91 -4.76 -78.08
CA ALA A 114 -39.70 -3.94 -77.92
C ALA A 114 -39.73 -3.10 -76.63
N GLU A 115 -40.90 -2.55 -76.24
CA GLU A 115 -41.10 -1.84 -74.97
C GLU A 115 -40.89 -2.78 -73.77
N ASP A 116 -41.53 -3.96 -73.79
CA ASP A 116 -41.38 -4.96 -72.73
C ASP A 116 -39.92 -5.42 -72.61
N ALA A 117 -39.26 -5.72 -73.73
CA ALA A 117 -37.84 -6.06 -73.76
C ALA A 117 -36.95 -4.89 -73.31
N GLY A 118 -37.38 -3.64 -73.52
CA GLY A 118 -36.72 -2.43 -73.02
C GLY A 118 -36.61 -2.37 -71.50
N ARG A 119 -37.56 -2.98 -70.79
CA ARG A 119 -37.64 -3.00 -69.31
C ARG A 119 -37.02 -4.24 -68.67
N ALA A 120 -36.58 -5.21 -69.46
CA ALA A 120 -35.95 -6.44 -68.98
C ALA A 120 -34.47 -6.24 -68.60
N VAL A 121 -33.95 -7.11 -67.73
CA VAL A 121 -32.51 -7.22 -67.48
C VAL A 121 -31.83 -7.78 -68.74
N LYS A 122 -30.81 -7.07 -69.24
CA LYS A 122 -30.12 -7.45 -70.47
C LYS A 122 -28.68 -7.86 -70.21
N ARG A 123 -28.26 -8.88 -70.93
CA ARG A 123 -26.84 -9.18 -71.13
C ARG A 123 -26.29 -8.26 -72.22
N ALA A 124 -25.03 -7.84 -72.10
CA ALA A 124 -24.34 -7.14 -73.17
C ALA A 124 -24.22 -8.03 -74.41
N VAL A 125 -24.31 -7.44 -75.61
CA VAL A 125 -24.21 -8.17 -76.90
C VAL A 125 -22.87 -8.88 -77.08
N THR A 126 -21.81 -8.35 -76.46
CA THR A 126 -20.45 -8.91 -76.49
C THR A 126 -20.20 -9.98 -75.44
N SER A 127 -21.18 -10.29 -74.58
CA SER A 127 -20.96 -11.24 -73.49
C SER A 127 -20.95 -12.68 -73.99
N ALA A 128 -19.90 -13.42 -73.66
CA ALA A 128 -19.80 -14.86 -73.90
C ALA A 128 -20.50 -15.72 -72.82
N SER A 129 -21.07 -15.09 -71.78
CA SER A 129 -21.69 -15.82 -70.67
C SER A 129 -23.02 -16.46 -71.07
N THR A 130 -23.20 -17.73 -70.70
CA THR A 130 -24.45 -18.49 -70.83
C THR A 130 -25.28 -18.50 -69.55
N ALA A 131 -24.91 -17.67 -68.56
CA ALA A 131 -25.58 -17.64 -67.27
C ALA A 131 -27.07 -17.27 -67.38
N ASP A 132 -27.89 -17.88 -66.54
CA ASP A 132 -29.32 -17.61 -66.43
C ASP A 132 -29.56 -16.24 -65.78
N LEU A 133 -30.35 -15.40 -66.46
CA LEU A 133 -30.72 -14.05 -66.00
C LEU A 133 -32.10 -14.00 -65.35
N THR A 134 -32.75 -15.16 -65.15
CA THR A 134 -34.00 -15.23 -64.42
C THR A 134 -33.80 -14.72 -63.00
N LEU A 135 -34.57 -13.72 -62.59
CA LEU A 135 -34.50 -13.19 -61.24
C LEU A 135 -35.08 -14.22 -60.25
N PRO A 136 -34.41 -14.48 -59.11
CA PRO A 136 -34.97 -15.29 -58.04
C PRO A 136 -36.18 -14.60 -57.40
N GLU A 137 -36.97 -15.36 -56.64
CA GLU A 137 -38.13 -14.83 -55.90
C GLU A 137 -37.71 -13.63 -55.04
N PRO A 138 -38.42 -12.48 -55.10
CA PRO A 138 -38.07 -11.30 -54.33
C PRO A 138 -38.03 -11.58 -52.82
N SER A 139 -36.90 -11.26 -52.20
CA SER A 139 -36.73 -11.33 -50.75
C SER A 139 -36.33 -9.95 -50.21
N SER A 140 -37.05 -9.48 -49.21
CA SER A 140 -36.79 -8.17 -48.59
C SER A 140 -35.36 -8.10 -48.00
N GLY A 141 -34.71 -6.94 -48.18
CA GLY A 141 -33.34 -6.67 -47.72
C GLY A 141 -32.23 -7.43 -48.47
N LYS A 142 -32.57 -8.30 -49.44
CA LYS A 142 -31.57 -9.08 -50.18
C LYS A 142 -31.20 -8.39 -51.49
N ALA A 143 -29.91 -8.46 -51.81
CA ALA A 143 -29.40 -8.01 -53.10
C ALA A 143 -29.39 -9.17 -54.11
N ILE A 144 -29.62 -8.86 -55.38
CA ILE A 144 -29.39 -9.79 -56.49
C ILE A 144 -27.88 -9.87 -56.74
N LYS A 145 -27.32 -11.09 -56.72
CA LYS A 145 -25.91 -11.33 -57.00
C LYS A 145 -25.74 -12.54 -57.92
N TRP A 146 -24.56 -12.68 -58.52
CA TRP A 146 -24.18 -13.93 -59.17
C TRP A 146 -24.01 -15.04 -58.13
N ASN A 147 -24.47 -16.23 -58.47
CA ASN A 147 -24.19 -17.41 -57.67
C ASN A 147 -22.68 -17.72 -57.70
N SER A 148 -22.22 -18.54 -56.76
CA SER A 148 -20.79 -18.85 -56.65
C SER A 148 -20.22 -19.53 -57.89
N ALA A 149 -21.06 -20.17 -58.71
CA ALA A 149 -20.65 -20.84 -59.95
C ALA A 149 -20.62 -19.88 -61.16
N GLY A 150 -21.11 -18.64 -61.03
CA GLY A 150 -21.27 -17.69 -62.13
C GLY A 150 -22.28 -18.13 -63.20
N THR A 151 -23.14 -19.11 -62.90
CA THR A 151 -24.09 -19.71 -63.86
C THR A 151 -25.49 -19.10 -63.80
N GLY A 152 -25.77 -18.26 -62.79
CA GLY A 152 -27.06 -17.59 -62.66
C GLY A 152 -27.11 -16.59 -61.53
N LEU A 153 -28.28 -15.97 -61.34
CA LEU A 153 -28.56 -15.00 -60.29
C LEU A 153 -29.17 -15.66 -59.05
N GLU A 154 -28.78 -15.18 -57.87
CA GLU A 154 -29.35 -15.60 -56.59
C GLU A 154 -29.48 -14.41 -55.63
N ASN A 155 -30.31 -14.55 -54.61
CA ASN A 155 -30.41 -13.57 -53.54
C ASN A 155 -29.20 -13.66 -52.60
N SER A 156 -28.72 -12.53 -52.10
CA SER A 156 -27.70 -12.51 -51.06
C SER A 156 -28.16 -13.22 -49.79
N VAL A 157 -27.24 -13.88 -49.09
CA VAL A 157 -27.54 -14.51 -47.79
C VAL A 157 -27.69 -13.43 -46.72
N THR A 158 -26.78 -12.47 -46.69
CA THR A 158 -26.83 -11.33 -45.77
C THR A 158 -27.77 -10.25 -46.31
N ASP A 159 -28.45 -9.58 -45.40
CA ASP A 159 -29.15 -8.33 -45.72
C ASP A 159 -28.11 -7.26 -46.10
N ALA A 160 -28.26 -6.70 -47.31
CA ALA A 160 -27.27 -5.78 -47.87
C ALA A 160 -27.17 -4.47 -47.06
N ASP A 161 -28.28 -4.01 -46.49
CA ASP A 161 -28.34 -2.77 -45.71
C ASP A 161 -27.72 -2.94 -44.32
N GLN A 162 -27.66 -4.17 -43.82
CA GLN A 162 -27.11 -4.48 -42.49
C GLN A 162 -25.61 -4.73 -42.49
N VAL A 163 -24.96 -4.90 -43.66
CA VAL A 163 -23.53 -5.22 -43.74
C VAL A 163 -22.67 -4.16 -43.06
N LEU A 164 -22.96 -2.88 -43.30
CA LEU A 164 -22.20 -1.77 -42.71
C LEU A 164 -22.40 -1.71 -41.19
N ALA A 165 -23.66 -1.81 -40.73
CA ALA A 165 -23.99 -1.78 -39.31
C ALA A 165 -23.32 -2.92 -38.55
N ALA A 166 -23.36 -4.14 -39.11
CA ALA A 166 -22.65 -5.30 -38.56
C ALA A 166 -21.14 -5.03 -38.48
N ALA A 167 -20.50 -4.66 -39.60
CA ALA A 167 -19.07 -4.38 -39.63
C ALA A 167 -18.63 -3.34 -38.60
N THR A 168 -19.39 -2.24 -38.45
CA THR A 168 -19.14 -1.23 -37.41
C THR A 168 -19.31 -1.79 -36.00
N ALA A 169 -20.34 -2.60 -35.74
CA ALA A 169 -20.54 -3.24 -34.44
C ALA A 169 -19.38 -4.20 -34.08
N GLN A 170 -18.91 -5.00 -35.04
CA GLN A 170 -17.74 -5.87 -34.85
C GLN A 170 -16.47 -5.07 -34.58
N ALA A 171 -16.23 -3.96 -35.29
CA ALA A 171 -15.08 -3.09 -35.06
C ALA A 171 -15.11 -2.46 -33.65
N ASN A 172 -16.27 -1.99 -33.21
CA ASN A 172 -16.45 -1.42 -31.87
C ASN A 172 -16.24 -2.45 -30.76
N ALA A 173 -16.72 -3.69 -30.96
CA ALA A 173 -16.50 -4.78 -30.01
C ALA A 173 -15.00 -5.15 -29.89
N ALA A 174 -14.27 -5.15 -31.00
CA ALA A 174 -12.82 -5.38 -31.00
C ALA A 174 -12.06 -4.26 -30.28
N ALA A 175 -12.43 -3.00 -30.52
CA ALA A 175 -11.84 -1.84 -29.84
C ALA A 175 -12.13 -1.84 -28.32
N ALA A 176 -13.35 -2.20 -27.93
CA ALA A 176 -13.69 -2.35 -26.50
C ALA A 176 -12.88 -3.47 -25.83
N SER A 177 -12.68 -4.60 -26.54
CA SER A 177 -11.89 -5.73 -26.03
C SER A 177 -10.41 -5.39 -25.86
N SER A 178 -9.82 -4.61 -26.77
CA SER A 178 -8.44 -4.15 -26.65
C SER A 178 -8.26 -3.14 -25.51
N ALA A 179 -9.21 -2.22 -25.33
CA ALA A 179 -9.22 -1.29 -24.21
C ALA A 179 -9.37 -1.99 -22.85
N ALA A 180 -10.24 -3.01 -22.75
CA ALA A 180 -10.36 -3.82 -21.53
C ALA A 180 -9.06 -4.57 -21.20
N SER A 181 -8.34 -5.05 -22.23
CA SER A 181 -7.06 -5.72 -22.08
C SER A 181 -5.95 -4.77 -21.60
N SER A 182 -5.90 -3.53 -22.11
CA SER A 182 -4.92 -2.54 -21.67
C SER A 182 -5.17 -2.06 -20.23
N ILE A 183 -6.43 -1.88 -19.84
CA ILE A 183 -6.83 -1.59 -18.46
C ILE A 183 -6.39 -2.72 -17.51
N SER A 184 -6.61 -3.97 -17.91
CA SER A 184 -6.21 -5.13 -17.11
C SER A 184 -4.70 -5.21 -16.92
N GLN A 185 -3.91 -4.90 -17.97
CA GLN A 185 -2.45 -4.83 -17.86
C GLN A 185 -1.99 -3.68 -16.95
N ALA A 186 -2.62 -2.51 -17.02
CA ALA A 186 -2.30 -1.37 -16.15
C ALA A 186 -2.64 -1.66 -14.66
N ALA A 187 -3.76 -2.35 -14.40
CA ALA A 187 -4.12 -2.79 -13.06
C ALA A 187 -3.11 -3.82 -12.52
N ALA A 188 -2.64 -4.75 -13.36
CA ALA A 188 -1.61 -5.72 -12.99
C ALA A 188 -0.26 -5.05 -12.69
N SER A 189 0.16 -4.06 -13.49
CA SER A 189 1.42 -3.33 -13.24
C SER A 189 1.37 -2.49 -11.97
N THR A 190 0.23 -1.87 -11.67
CA THR A 190 0.01 -1.13 -10.42
C THR A 190 0.03 -2.07 -9.22
N SER A 191 -0.59 -3.24 -9.33
CA SER A 191 -0.57 -4.26 -8.27
C SER A 191 0.85 -4.79 -8.01
N ALA A 192 1.65 -4.98 -9.07
CA ALA A 192 3.04 -5.39 -8.95
C ALA A 192 3.91 -4.30 -8.28
N ALA A 193 3.70 -3.03 -8.62
CA ALA A 193 4.38 -1.91 -7.97
C ALA A 193 4.01 -1.77 -6.50
N ALA A 194 2.72 -1.93 -6.14
CA ALA A 194 2.29 -1.94 -4.75
C ALA A 194 2.95 -3.07 -3.95
N ALA A 195 3.06 -4.27 -4.54
CA ALA A 195 3.74 -5.40 -3.92
C ALA A 195 5.25 -5.17 -3.71
N SER A 196 5.93 -4.51 -4.66
CA SER A 196 7.35 -4.18 -4.50
C SER A 196 7.59 -3.12 -3.42
N THR A 197 6.72 -2.10 -3.34
CA THR A 197 6.76 -1.10 -2.25
C THR A 197 6.51 -1.75 -0.89
N ALA A 198 5.52 -2.64 -0.77
CA ALA A 198 5.25 -3.35 0.47
C ALA A 198 6.45 -4.20 0.93
N ARG A 199 7.12 -4.89 -0.01
CA ARG A 199 8.33 -5.66 0.31
C ARG A 199 9.48 -4.78 0.80
N ALA A 200 9.72 -3.65 0.13
CA ALA A 200 10.74 -2.69 0.57
C ALA A 200 10.47 -2.15 1.99
N ALA A 201 9.19 -1.92 2.34
CA ALA A 201 8.81 -1.51 3.69
C ALA A 201 9.08 -2.61 4.74
N CYS A 202 8.80 -3.88 4.41
CA CYS A 202 9.12 -5.02 5.28
C CYS A 202 10.64 -5.19 5.48
N ASP A 203 11.41 -5.04 4.41
CA ASP A 203 12.88 -5.13 4.47
C ASP A 203 13.45 -4.00 5.34
N ALA A 204 12.93 -2.78 5.20
CA ALA A 204 13.31 -1.65 6.06
C ALA A 204 12.98 -1.90 7.54
N ALA A 205 11.77 -2.39 7.85
CA ALA A 205 11.39 -2.73 9.22
C ALA A 205 12.28 -3.83 9.83
N THR A 206 12.66 -4.81 9.01
CA THR A 206 13.59 -5.88 9.40
C THR A 206 14.98 -5.31 9.71
N ALA A 207 15.47 -4.39 8.89
CA ALA A 207 16.75 -3.71 9.12
C ALA A 207 16.74 -2.88 10.41
N THR A 208 15.67 -2.14 10.69
CA THR A 208 15.49 -1.41 11.96
C THR A 208 15.52 -2.37 13.15
N THR A 209 14.79 -3.48 13.09
CA THR A 209 14.77 -4.48 14.17
C THR A 209 16.16 -5.08 14.40
N ALA A 210 16.93 -5.32 13.33
CA ALA A 210 18.30 -5.82 13.46
C ALA A 210 19.23 -4.79 14.13
N ALA A 211 19.08 -3.50 13.81
CA ALA A 211 19.83 -2.42 14.44
C ALA A 211 19.50 -2.31 15.95
N ASP A 212 18.22 -2.39 16.33
CA ASP A 212 17.80 -2.36 17.73
C ASP A 212 18.41 -3.53 18.52
N ARG A 213 18.40 -4.74 17.96
CA ARG A 213 19.04 -5.91 18.59
C ARG A 213 20.56 -5.72 18.77
N ALA A 214 21.22 -5.09 17.80
CA ALA A 214 22.65 -4.80 17.90
C ALA A 214 22.93 -3.77 19.01
N ALA A 215 22.08 -2.75 19.16
CA ALA A 215 22.17 -1.78 20.26
C ALA A 215 21.98 -2.46 21.62
N VAL A 216 20.94 -3.30 21.78
CA VAL A 216 20.72 -4.07 23.01
C VAL A 216 21.90 -4.99 23.34
N ALA A 217 22.52 -5.61 22.34
CA ALA A 217 23.70 -6.42 22.54
C ALA A 217 24.90 -5.60 23.02
N ALA A 218 25.08 -4.38 22.50
CA ALA A 218 26.10 -3.45 22.96
C ALA A 218 25.86 -3.00 24.42
N ASP A 219 24.62 -2.62 24.76
CA ASP A 219 24.23 -2.28 26.13
C ASP A 219 24.43 -3.45 27.11
N THR A 220 24.15 -4.67 26.66
CA THR A 220 24.39 -5.87 27.47
C THR A 220 25.87 -6.07 27.74
N ALA A 221 26.73 -5.78 26.76
CA ALA A 221 28.18 -5.88 26.91
C ALA A 221 28.75 -4.81 27.86
N THR A 222 28.24 -3.57 27.81
CA THR A 222 28.64 -2.51 28.75
C THR A 222 28.23 -2.85 30.18
N VAL A 223 26.99 -3.31 30.38
CA VAL A 223 26.52 -3.78 31.71
C VAL A 223 27.37 -4.94 32.23
N ALA A 224 27.80 -5.86 31.37
CA ALA A 224 28.69 -6.95 31.76
C ALA A 224 30.07 -6.43 32.20
N ALA A 225 30.62 -5.43 31.50
CA ALA A 225 31.87 -4.78 31.88
C ALA A 225 31.75 -4.06 33.22
N ASP A 226 30.69 -3.28 33.45
CA ASP A 226 30.45 -2.58 34.72
C ASP A 226 30.34 -3.57 35.88
N LYS A 227 29.65 -4.70 35.69
CA LYS A 227 29.59 -5.77 36.70
C LYS A 227 30.97 -6.34 37.05
N ALA A 228 31.85 -6.49 36.06
CA ALA A 228 33.22 -6.97 36.30
C ALA A 228 34.07 -5.94 37.08
N ILE A 229 33.90 -4.65 36.79
CA ILE A 229 34.53 -3.57 37.56
C ILE A 229 34.05 -3.61 39.01
N VAL A 230 32.73 -3.63 39.23
CA VAL A 230 32.15 -3.71 40.59
C VAL A 230 32.61 -4.95 41.34
N ALA A 231 32.76 -6.10 40.67
CA ALA A 231 33.32 -7.30 41.28
C ALA A 231 34.77 -7.08 41.71
N THR A 232 35.57 -6.41 40.89
CA THR A 232 36.96 -6.05 41.21
C THR A 232 37.03 -5.11 42.41
N ASP A 233 36.21 -4.05 42.44
CA ASP A 233 36.14 -3.10 43.56
C ASP A 233 35.75 -3.80 44.87
N LYS A 234 34.81 -4.75 44.81
CA LYS A 234 34.45 -5.57 45.98
C LYS A 234 35.63 -6.40 46.49
N THR A 235 36.42 -6.99 45.59
CA THR A 235 37.62 -7.74 45.99
C THR A 235 38.69 -6.84 46.61
N ALA A 236 38.91 -5.64 46.06
CA ALA A 236 39.83 -4.66 46.62
C ALA A 236 39.38 -4.22 48.03
N THR A 237 38.10 -3.87 48.18
CA THR A 237 37.52 -3.50 49.49
C THR A 237 37.65 -4.63 50.52
N HIS A 238 37.55 -5.90 50.09
CA HIS A 238 37.77 -7.05 50.96
C HIS A 238 39.23 -7.18 51.39
N ALA A 239 40.17 -6.94 50.47
CA ALA A 239 41.60 -6.93 50.78
C ALA A 239 41.95 -5.81 51.77
N ASP A 240 41.44 -4.60 51.56
CA ASP A 240 41.64 -3.45 52.46
C ASP A 240 41.13 -3.77 53.88
N ARG A 241 39.96 -4.42 53.99
CA ARG A 241 39.42 -4.86 55.28
C ARG A 241 40.33 -5.88 55.96
N LEU A 242 40.84 -6.86 55.22
CA LEU A 242 41.79 -7.84 55.76
C LEU A 242 43.08 -7.18 56.25
N ALA A 243 43.59 -6.18 55.53
CA ALA A 243 44.76 -5.42 55.93
C ALA A 243 44.49 -4.63 57.23
N ALA A 244 43.35 -3.95 57.32
CA ALA A 244 42.94 -3.24 58.53
C ALA A 244 42.76 -4.19 59.74
N ASP A 245 42.21 -5.38 59.53
CA ASP A 245 42.09 -6.41 60.57
C ASP A 245 43.48 -6.90 61.03
N ALA A 246 44.44 -7.05 60.11
CA ALA A 246 45.82 -7.39 60.43
C ALA A 246 46.53 -6.29 61.23
N ASP A 247 46.37 -5.02 60.84
CA ASP A 247 46.90 -3.87 61.58
C ASP A 247 46.30 -3.78 63.00
N ALA A 248 44.99 -4.04 63.14
CA ALA A 248 44.33 -4.08 64.44
C ALA A 248 44.87 -5.21 65.33
N ALA A 249 45.14 -6.39 64.74
CA ALA A 249 45.76 -7.52 65.43
C ALA A 249 47.20 -7.20 65.86
N ALA A 250 48.00 -6.56 65.01
CA ALA A 250 49.35 -6.10 65.35
C ALA A 250 49.31 -5.08 66.51
N THR A 251 48.42 -4.10 66.44
CA THR A 251 48.22 -3.11 67.52
C THR A 251 47.78 -3.76 68.84
N ALA A 252 47.01 -4.86 68.78
CA ALA A 252 46.64 -5.63 69.96
C ALA A 252 47.84 -6.38 70.55
N ALA A 253 48.69 -6.97 69.69
CA ALA A 253 49.94 -7.62 70.12
C ALA A 253 50.89 -6.62 70.78
N ASP A 254 51.09 -5.43 70.19
CA ASP A 254 51.90 -4.36 70.77
C ASP A 254 51.38 -3.95 72.15
N ARG A 255 50.06 -3.80 72.33
CA ARG A 255 49.46 -3.52 73.64
C ARG A 255 49.72 -4.62 74.65
N THR A 256 49.68 -5.89 74.25
CA THR A 256 50.02 -7.01 75.16
C THR A 256 51.51 -7.02 75.53
N ALA A 257 52.40 -6.67 74.59
CA ALA A 257 53.83 -6.54 74.86
C ALA A 257 54.08 -5.41 75.88
N VAL A 258 53.51 -4.22 75.67
CA VAL A 258 53.60 -3.09 76.62
C VAL A 258 53.03 -3.45 77.99
N ALA A 259 51.93 -4.19 78.06
CA ALA A 259 51.37 -4.65 79.33
C ALA A 259 52.32 -5.63 80.05
N THR A 260 53.00 -6.50 79.29
CA THR A 260 53.99 -7.43 79.82
C THR A 260 55.23 -6.70 80.33
N ASP A 261 55.76 -5.76 79.56
CA ASP A 261 56.88 -4.90 79.97
C ASP A 261 56.54 -4.10 81.23
N LYS A 262 55.32 -3.55 81.30
CA LYS A 262 54.84 -2.87 82.50
C LYS A 262 54.77 -3.80 83.71
N ALA A 263 54.27 -5.01 83.54
CA ALA A 263 54.22 -6.00 84.62
C ALA A 263 55.62 -6.41 85.10
N ALA A 264 56.58 -6.51 84.18
CA ALA A 264 57.99 -6.76 84.51
C ALA A 264 58.59 -5.59 85.31
N CYS A 265 58.39 -4.35 84.87
CA CYS A 265 58.79 -3.15 85.62
C CYS A 265 58.16 -3.09 87.02
N ASP A 266 56.87 -3.41 87.13
CA ASP A 266 56.17 -3.45 88.41
C ASP A 266 56.75 -4.58 89.31
N ALA A 267 57.13 -5.74 88.75
CA ALA A 267 57.82 -6.81 89.45
C ALA A 267 59.22 -6.37 89.94
N ASP A 268 60.03 -5.74 89.10
CA ASP A 268 61.33 -5.18 89.48
C ASP A 268 61.21 -4.15 90.61
N ALA A 269 60.17 -3.32 90.58
CA ALA A 269 59.86 -2.38 91.65
C ALA A 269 59.52 -3.09 92.96
N THR A 270 58.76 -4.20 92.91
CA THR A 270 58.48 -5.03 94.10
C THR A 270 59.73 -5.72 94.64
N ALA A 271 60.61 -6.24 93.77
CA ALA A 271 61.89 -6.82 94.18
C ALA A 271 62.78 -5.77 94.86
N THR A 272 62.90 -4.58 94.28
CA THR A 272 63.65 -3.45 94.87
C THR A 272 63.06 -3.02 96.23
N ALA A 273 61.74 -3.10 96.40
CA ALA A 273 61.09 -2.83 97.69
C ALA A 273 61.40 -3.94 98.72
N ALA A 274 61.41 -5.20 98.30
CA ALA A 274 61.81 -6.34 99.13
C ALA A 274 63.27 -6.22 99.57
N ASP A 275 64.20 -5.90 98.66
CA ASP A 275 65.62 -5.66 98.98
C ASP A 275 65.77 -4.54 100.02
N ARG A 276 65.05 -3.42 99.85
CA ARG A 276 65.03 -2.34 100.86
C ARG A 276 64.51 -2.82 102.22
N SER A 277 63.51 -3.69 102.25
CA SER A 277 62.98 -4.26 103.48
C SER A 277 63.97 -5.22 104.16
N ALA A 278 64.71 -6.01 103.37
CA ALA A 278 65.77 -6.87 103.88
C ALA A 278 66.93 -6.05 104.46
N VAL A 279 67.38 -4.99 103.77
CA VAL A 279 68.38 -4.05 104.30
C VAL A 279 67.90 -3.38 105.59
N ALA A 280 66.62 -3.01 105.67
CA ALA A 280 66.05 -2.45 106.90
C ALA A 280 66.02 -3.48 108.04
N ALA A 281 65.72 -4.76 107.74
CA ALA A 281 65.78 -5.85 108.70
C ALA A 281 67.22 -6.13 109.16
N ASP A 282 68.19 -6.15 108.25
CA ASP A 282 69.62 -6.28 108.59
C ASP A 282 70.08 -5.12 109.48
N MET A 283 69.71 -3.88 109.15
CA MET A 283 69.99 -2.71 109.98
C MET A 283 69.35 -2.84 111.38
N ALA A 284 68.11 -3.35 111.47
CA ALA A 284 67.43 -3.59 112.73
C ALA A 284 68.09 -4.71 113.55
N ALA A 285 68.52 -5.81 112.91
CA ALA A 285 69.28 -6.88 113.53
C ALA A 285 70.63 -6.36 114.07
N THR A 286 71.35 -5.56 113.26
CA THR A 286 72.59 -4.91 113.68
C THR A 286 72.35 -3.95 114.86
N HIS A 287 71.21 -3.27 114.91
CA HIS A 287 70.82 -2.40 116.02
C HIS A 287 70.42 -3.19 117.27
N ALA A 288 69.80 -4.36 117.10
CA ALA A 288 69.49 -5.28 118.18
C ALA A 288 70.76 -5.92 118.77
N ASP A 289 71.72 -6.31 117.93
CA ASP A 289 73.05 -6.78 118.35
C ASP A 289 73.79 -5.70 119.13
N ARG A 290 73.70 -4.43 118.68
CA ARG A 290 74.28 -3.29 119.38
C ARG A 290 73.61 -3.05 120.74
N LEU A 291 72.28 -3.15 120.83
CA LEU A 291 71.53 -3.09 122.08
C LEU A 291 71.86 -4.26 123.03
N ALA A 292 72.08 -5.47 122.50
CA ALA A 292 72.50 -6.63 123.28
C ALA A 292 73.93 -6.47 123.81
N ALA A 293 74.83 -5.86 123.03
CA ALA A 293 76.18 -5.50 123.47
C ALA A 293 76.16 -4.40 124.56
N ASP A 294 75.31 -3.38 124.42
CA ASP A 294 75.13 -2.34 125.42
C ASP A 294 74.49 -2.89 126.72
N ALA A 295 73.56 -3.84 126.61
CA ALA A 295 72.98 -4.54 127.76
C ALA A 295 74.01 -5.44 128.48
N ALA A 296 74.92 -6.09 127.75
CA ALA A 296 76.02 -6.85 128.31
C ALA A 296 77.05 -5.94 129.02
N ALA A 297 77.32 -4.75 128.47
CA ALA A 297 78.15 -3.74 129.11
C ALA A 297 77.51 -3.16 130.40
N ALA A 298 76.19 -2.97 130.40
CA ALA A 298 75.45 -2.53 131.58
C ALA A 298 75.42 -3.61 132.69
N ALA A 299 75.35 -4.89 132.33
CA ALA A 299 75.41 -6.01 133.28
C ALA A 299 76.81 -6.15 133.92
N ALA A 300 77.87 -5.85 133.19
CA ALA A 300 79.24 -5.86 133.72
C ALA A 300 79.48 -4.76 134.77
N LEU A 301 78.89 -3.57 134.59
CA LEU A 301 78.99 -2.46 135.56
C LEU A 301 78.20 -2.70 136.85
N ALA A 302 77.23 -3.61 136.86
CA ALA A 302 76.44 -3.94 138.05
C ALA A 302 77.12 -4.97 138.97
N SER A 303 78.16 -5.68 138.51
CA SER A 303 78.73 -6.83 139.24
C SER A 303 79.93 -6.49 140.16
N GLU A 304 80.43 -5.26 140.19
CA GLU A 304 81.67 -4.90 140.93
C GLU A 304 81.47 -3.99 142.17
N VAL A 305 80.22 -3.80 142.64
CA VAL A 305 79.89 -2.86 143.75
C VAL A 305 79.63 -3.53 145.12
N ALA A 306 79.88 -4.83 145.32
CA ALA A 306 79.48 -5.51 146.58
C ALA A 306 80.55 -6.39 147.27
N ALA A 307 81.61 -5.79 147.85
CA ALA A 307 82.31 -6.29 149.07
C ALA A 307 83.32 -5.25 149.67
N ALA A 308 83.12 -4.90 150.95
CA ALA A 308 83.68 -3.86 151.86
C ALA A 308 85.23 -3.88 152.16
N PRO A 309 85.90 -2.86 152.83
CA PRO A 309 85.49 -2.05 154.03
C PRO A 309 85.86 -0.52 154.05
N PRO A 310 85.58 0.26 155.14
CA PRO A 310 85.30 1.72 155.08
C PRO A 310 86.40 2.65 155.67
N VAL A 311 86.31 3.98 155.41
CA VAL A 311 86.30 5.11 156.39
C VAL A 311 86.57 6.52 155.78
N ARG A 312 85.62 7.44 156.07
CA ARG A 312 85.57 8.91 156.34
C ARG A 312 86.47 9.94 155.61
N LEU A 313 85.84 11.08 155.22
CA LEU A 313 85.73 12.37 155.98
C LEU A 313 84.90 13.42 155.14
N PRO A 314 84.40 14.54 155.73
CA PRO A 314 83.11 15.19 155.42
C PRO A 314 83.28 16.71 155.07
N PRO A 315 82.27 17.60 155.22
CA PRO A 315 80.99 17.68 154.50
C PRO A 315 80.74 19.06 153.82
N ALA A 316 79.76 19.10 152.90
CA ALA A 316 79.17 20.28 152.24
C ALA A 316 78.44 21.21 153.24
N PRO A 317 78.03 22.45 152.87
CA PRO A 317 76.74 22.66 152.16
C PRO A 317 76.67 24.00 151.31
N PRO A 318 75.52 24.65 151.01
CA PRO A 318 74.90 24.78 149.67
C PRO A 318 74.71 26.25 149.17
N PRO A 319 74.22 26.52 147.92
CA PRO A 319 72.83 27.01 147.76
C PRO A 319 72.10 26.75 146.40
N ARG A 320 70.76 26.78 146.49
CA ARG A 320 69.71 27.44 145.66
C ARG A 320 69.77 27.59 144.11
N ALA A 321 68.74 27.00 143.50
CA ALA A 321 67.66 27.61 142.68
C ALA A 321 67.94 28.28 141.31
N ALA A 322 67.50 27.56 140.27
CA ALA A 322 66.64 27.96 139.13
C ALA A 322 66.76 29.35 138.49
N ARG A 323 67.11 29.40 137.19
CA ARG A 323 66.30 30.01 136.11
C ARG A 323 66.93 29.83 134.71
N SER A 324 66.13 29.21 133.83
CA SER A 324 65.90 29.52 132.40
C SER A 324 66.95 30.31 131.59
N ARG A 325 67.56 29.66 130.59
CA ARG A 325 68.13 30.26 129.37
C ARG A 325 67.94 29.27 128.21
N SER A 326 66.98 29.50 127.31
CA SER A 326 67.05 30.32 126.08
C SER A 326 67.74 29.59 124.91
N ALA A 327 66.92 28.95 124.08
CA ALA A 327 67.20 28.64 122.68
C ALA A 327 65.98 29.09 121.83
N PRO A 328 66.16 29.95 120.82
CA PRO A 328 65.16 30.26 119.78
C PRO A 328 65.62 29.76 118.38
N PRO A 329 64.81 29.90 117.32
CA PRO A 329 63.42 29.49 117.22
C PRO A 329 63.13 28.58 116.01
N THR A 330 61.96 27.94 116.08
CA THR A 330 61.19 27.21 115.05
C THR A 330 60.94 27.98 113.74
N PRO A 331 60.56 27.28 112.65
CA PRO A 331 59.43 27.70 111.82
C PRO A 331 58.21 26.74 111.92
N PRO A 332 57.00 27.24 111.63
CA PRO A 332 55.73 26.56 111.95
C PRO A 332 55.12 25.77 110.77
N ALA A 333 54.15 24.91 111.12
CA ALA A 333 53.12 24.41 110.21
C ALA A 333 52.11 25.52 109.82
N THR A 334 51.45 25.40 108.64
CA THR A 334 50.14 25.95 108.17
C THR A 334 50.20 26.09 106.63
N ILE A 335 49.56 25.23 105.81
CA ILE A 335 48.19 25.32 105.24
C ILE A 335 48.07 26.19 103.95
N TRP A 336 47.59 25.52 102.89
CA TRP A 336 46.74 25.96 101.75
C TRP A 336 47.26 26.65 100.47
N VAL A 337 46.59 26.20 99.38
CA VAL A 337 46.29 26.76 98.04
C VAL A 337 47.23 26.50 96.84
N ARG A 338 46.60 25.93 95.80
CA ARG A 338 46.94 25.82 94.35
C ARG A 338 47.18 27.23 93.74
N PRO A 339 47.18 27.48 92.40
CA PRO A 339 47.29 26.64 91.19
C PRO A 339 48.28 27.24 90.14
N TRP A 340 48.25 26.69 88.92
CA TRP A 340 48.27 27.36 87.59
C TRP A 340 49.31 26.87 86.55
N TRP A 341 48.76 26.45 85.41
CA TRP A 341 49.30 26.36 84.03
C TRP A 341 49.82 27.73 83.50
N PRO A 342 50.25 27.94 82.23
CA PRO A 342 50.28 27.10 81.00
C PRO A 342 51.66 27.13 80.28
N GLU A 343 51.88 26.42 79.17
CA GLU A 343 51.96 26.89 77.75
C GLU A 343 52.86 25.84 77.02
N ALA A 344 52.82 25.52 75.73
CA ALA A 344 52.32 26.19 74.55
C ALA A 344 52.50 25.28 73.30
N ILE A 345 51.59 25.45 72.34
CA ILE A 345 51.83 25.61 70.89
C ILE A 345 52.12 24.34 70.02
N SER A 346 51.09 23.97 69.23
CA SER A 346 51.14 23.31 67.92
C SER A 346 51.71 24.23 66.83
N PRO A 347 52.17 23.68 65.70
CA PRO A 347 51.28 23.58 64.52
C PRO A 347 50.81 22.16 64.19
#